data_AF-A0A1F4XME9-F1
#
_entry.id   AF-A0A1F4XME9-F1
#
_cell.length_a   1.000
_cell.length_b   1.000
_cell.length_c   1.000
_cell.angle_alpha   90.00
_cell.angle_beta   90.00
_cell.angle_gamma   90.00
#
_symmetry.space_group_name_H-M   'P 1'
#
loop_
_entity.id
_entity.type
_entity.pdbx_description
1 polymer ?
#
loop_
_entity_poly.entity_id
_entity_poly.type
_entity_poly.pdbx_seq_one_letter_code
_entity_poly.pdbx_strand_id
1 'polypeptide(L)' 'MVRTLKQEDPTQSIYEWNLLTEKGLPVASGIYIYYIESEGLGSTFGKMAIFMEEERLRTF' A
#
# COMPACT_ATOMS: atom_id res chain seq x y z
N MET A 1 8.09 8.81 0.20
CA MET A 1 7.24 7.83 0.91
C MET A 1 5.93 7.74 0.15
N VAL A 2 5.38 6.55 -0.06
CA VAL A 2 4.17 6.35 -0.89
C VAL A 2 2.91 6.58 -0.05
N ARG A 3 2.85 5.96 1.13
CA ARG A 3 1.81 6.18 2.15
C ARG A 3 2.23 5.61 3.50
N THR A 4 1.75 6.26 4.57
CA THR A 4 1.73 5.72 5.93
C THR A 4 0.30 5.34 6.31
N LEU A 5 0.12 4.16 6.88
CA LEU A 5 -1.18 3.62 7.32
C LEU A 5 -1.08 3.29 8.81
N LYS A 6 -2.12 3.63 9.59
CA LYS A 6 -2.17 3.36 11.03
C LYS A 6 -3.43 2.56 11.34
N GLN A 7 -3.26 1.39 11.95
CA GLN A 7 -4.35 0.60 12.52
C GLN A 7 -4.35 0.82 14.03
N GLU A 8 -5.47 1.27 14.58
CA GLU A 8 -5.60 1.57 16.01
C GLU A 8 -6.45 0.54 16.76
N ASP A 9 -7.16 -0.33 16.04
CA ASP A 9 -7.94 -1.41 16.64
C ASP A 9 -7.06 -2.66 16.84
N PRO A 10 -6.69 -2.99 18.10
CA PRO A 10 -5.83 -4.13 18.40
C PRO A 10 -6.51 -5.48 18.18
N THR A 11 -7.83 -5.50 17.92
CA THR A 11 -8.58 -6.73 17.63
C THR A 11 -8.59 -7.06 16.14
N GLN A 12 -8.15 -6.14 15.27
CA GLN A 12 -8.07 -6.34 13.84
C GLN A 12 -6.64 -6.62 13.39
N SER A 13 -6.44 -7.74 12.72
CA SER A 13 -5.15 -8.14 12.12
C SER A 13 -5.06 -7.84 10.62
N ILE A 14 -6.13 -7.28 10.03
CA ILE A 14 -6.23 -7.01 8.60
C ILE A 14 -6.36 -5.50 8.41
N TYR A 15 -5.51 -4.95 7.54
CA TYR A 15 -5.60 -3.58 7.06
C TYR A 15 -5.66 -3.57 5.54
N GLU A 16 -6.59 -2.80 4.99
CA GLU A 16 -6.72 -2.63 3.54
C GLU A 16 -6.15 -1.30 3.08
N TRP A 17 -5.25 -1.36 2.10
CA TRP A 17 -4.77 -0.18 1.40
C TRP A 17 -5.49 -0.02 0.07
N ASN A 18 -6.19 1.10 -0.11
CA ASN A 18 -6.89 1.43 -1.35
C ASN A 18 -5.99 1.81 -2.55
N LEU A 19 -4.69 1.54 -2.49
CA LEU A 19 -3.71 1.84 -3.55
C LEU A 19 -3.56 3.32 -3.92
N LEU A 20 -3.98 4.24 -3.04
CA LEU A 20 -3.71 5.67 -3.19
C LEU A 20 -2.49 6.09 -2.37
N THR A 21 -1.70 7.00 -2.94
CA THR A 21 -0.63 7.73 -2.26
C THR A 21 -1.19 8.67 -1.19
N GLU A 22 -0.33 9.27 -0.37
CA GLU A 22 -0.72 10.31 0.62
C GLU A 22 -1.43 11.51 -0.01
N LYS A 23 -1.17 11.77 -1.30
CA LYS A 23 -1.82 12.86 -2.05
C LYS A 23 -3.14 12.44 -2.70
N GLY A 24 -3.63 11.23 -2.41
CA GLY A 24 -4.86 10.70 -3.00
C GLY A 24 -4.72 10.29 -4.48
N LEU A 25 -3.51 10.29 -5.03
CA LEU A 25 -3.26 9.82 -6.41
C LEU A 25 -3.07 8.31 -6.43
N PRO A 26 -3.56 7.59 -7.45
CA PRO A 26 -3.24 6.17 -7.63
C PRO A 26 -1.72 5.94 -7.70
N VAL A 27 -1.27 4.82 -7.15
CA VAL A 27 0.13 4.40 -7.31
C VAL A 27 0.41 3.94 -8.74
N ALA A 28 1.66 4.04 -9.18
CA ALA A 28 2.08 3.47 -10.47
C ALA A 28 2.30 1.95 -10.35
N SER A 29 2.21 1.23 -11.47
CA SER A 29 2.67 -0.16 -11.53
C SER A 29 4.16 -0.25 -11.18
N GLY A 30 4.55 -1.24 -10.37
CA GLY A 30 5.94 -1.40 -9.92
C GLY A 30 6.12 -2.27 -8.69
N ILE A 31 7.36 -2.39 -8.23
CA ILE A 31 7.70 -3.09 -6.98
C ILE A 31 7.76 -2.08 -5.84
N TYR A 32 6.99 -2.36 -4.79
CA TYR A 32 6.92 -1.57 -3.57
C TYR A 32 7.48 -2.36 -2.40
N ILE A 33 8.07 -1.67 -1.44
CA ILE A 33 8.47 -2.23 -0.15
C ILE A 33 7.42 -1.80 0.87
N TYR A 34 6.89 -2.75 1.63
CA TYR A 34 6.09 -2.46 2.81
C TYR A 34 6.90 -2.74 4.07
N TYR A 35 6.66 -1.94 5.10
CA TYR A 35 7.20 -2.12 6.44
C TYR A 35 6.03 -2.02 7.41
N ILE A 36 5.89 -3.02 8.27
CA ILE A 36 4.85 -3.10 9.30
C ILE A 36 5.56 -3.14 10.64
N GLU A 37 5.12 -2.27 11.55
CA GLU A 37 5.58 -2.20 12.92
C GLU A 37 4.37 -2.29 13.85
N SER A 38 4.46 -3.18 14.83
CA SER A 38 3.46 -3.34 15.88
C SER A 38 4.13 -3.35 17.23
N GLU A 39 3.63 -2.50 18.13
CA GLU A 39 4.08 -2.48 19.52
C GLU A 39 3.85 -3.85 20.17
N GLY A 40 4.87 -4.37 20.85
CA GLY A 40 4.83 -5.69 21.52
C GLY A 40 4.97 -6.92 20.61
N LEU A 41 4.84 -6.80 19.29
CA LEU A 41 4.98 -7.93 18.34
C LEU A 41 6.22 -7.80 17.43
N GLY A 42 6.79 -6.59 17.33
CA GLY A 42 7.99 -6.31 16.53
C GLY A 42 7.66 -5.79 15.14
N SER A 43 8.58 -5.97 14.20
CA SER A 43 8.50 -5.41 12.85
C SER A 43 8.78 -6.45 11.78
N THR A 44 8.15 -6.30 10.62
CA THR A 44 8.43 -7.10 9.42
C THR A 44 8.39 -6.22 8.16
N PHE A 45 9.07 -6.66 7.12
CA PHE A 45 9.06 -5.99 5.82
C PHE A 45 8.97 -7.00 4.68
N GLY A 46 8.50 -6.54 3.52
CA GLY A 46 8.43 -7.36 2.33
C GLY A 46 8.35 -6.54 1.06
N LYS A 47 8.33 -7.23 -0.08
CA LYS A 47 8.21 -6.63 -1.42
C LYS A 47 6.90 -7.07 -2.03
N MET A 48 6.21 -6.14 -2.69
CA MET A 48 4.94 -6.39 -3.39
C MET A 48 5.02 -5.81 -4.81
N ALA A 49 4.65 -6.59 -5.81
CA ALA A 49 4.45 -6.10 -7.16
C ALA A 49 2.99 -5.63 -7.31
N ILE A 50 2.81 -4.38 -7.72
CA ILE A 50 1.50 -3.79 -8.00
C ILE A 50 1.38 -3.62 -9.52
N PHE A 51 0.28 -4.12 -10.06
CA PHE A 51 -0.11 -3.96 -11.47
C PHE A 51 -1.40 -3.17 -11.50
N MET A 52 -1.31 -1.90 -11.89
CA MET A 52 -2.48 -1.11 -12.22
C MET A 52 -2.91 -1.49 -13.64
N GLU A 53 -4.22 -1.63 -13.85
CA GLU A 53 -4.74 -1.70 -15.20
C GLU A 53 -4.31 -0.40 -15.91
N GLU A 54 -3.60 -0.56 -17.03
CA GLU A 54 -3.25 0.57 -17.87
C GLU A 54 -4.59 1.22 -18.26
N GLU A 55 -4.82 2.49 -17.87
CA GLU A 55 -5.79 3.31 -18.58
C GLU A 55 -5.27 3.38 -20.01
N ARG A 56 -5.63 2.39 -20.83
CA ARG A 56 -5.35 2.40 -22.25
C ARG A 56 -6.03 3.66 -22.74
N LEU A 57 -5.24 4.71 -22.98
CA LEU A 57 -5.60 5.80 -23.85
C LEU A 57 -6.08 5.13 -25.15
N ARG A 58 -7.40 5.02 -25.30
CA ARG A 58 -8.04 4.67 -26.56
C ARG A 58 -7.62 5.76 -27.51
N THR A 59 -6.52 5.53 -28.22
CA THR A 59 -6.12 6.36 -29.33
C THR A 59 -7.11 6.04 -30.44
N PHE A 60 -7.91 7.04 -30.79
CA PHE A 60 -8.93 7.01 -31.84
C PHE A 60 -8.31 6.80 -33.22
#